data_AF-A0ABD3VVH3-F1
#
_entry.id   AF-A0ABD3VVH3-F1
#
_cell.length_a   1.000
_cell.length_b   1.000
_cell.length_c   1.000
_cell.angle_alpha   90.00
_cell.angle_beta   90.00
_cell.angle_gamma   90.00
#
_symmetry.space_group_name_H-M   'P 1'
#
loop_
_entity.id
_entity.type
_entity.pdbx_description
1 polymer ?
#
loop_
_entity_poly.entity_id
_entity_poly.type
_entity_poly.pdbx_seq_one_letter_code
_entity_poly.pdbx_strand_id
1 'polypeptide(L)'
;MATGIRLLQKASRVTSHWNRTGLTILAGDADPCLTKRRHFYGWLNSVFNKVDDDRVKEVGPDRAAAEWLLRCGASVRWKGFNHIEKDYNSLPGGGFERYKIEEIDASGSCIMYIGFPHLNGLNHVRKMILHECIYLEDNALEYLSHIKDTLKFLQISRCPSITQEGLSKLVMLENLQQLVLFQLPEVSDKEGTIRMLQNALPKCQVQFLENKNEKSQKDNT
;
A
#
# COMPACT_ATOMS: atom_id res chain seq x y z
N MET A 1 17.86 -9.05 14.79
CA MET A 1 17.87 -7.80 15.60
C MET A 1 19.15 -6.94 15.49
N ALA A 2 20.31 -7.45 15.04
CA ALA A 2 21.58 -6.69 15.07
C ALA A 2 22.11 -6.15 13.71
N THR A 3 21.50 -6.52 12.58
CA THR A 3 22.00 -6.14 11.23
C THR A 3 21.35 -4.86 10.67
N GLY A 4 20.07 -4.60 10.96
CA GLY A 4 19.39 -3.36 10.54
C GLY A 4 19.94 -2.09 11.22
N ILE A 5 20.38 -2.20 12.48
CA ILE A 5 20.99 -1.10 13.23
C ILE A 5 22.35 -0.68 12.62
N ARG A 6 23.09 -1.63 12.02
CA ARG A 6 24.39 -1.34 11.38
C ARG A 6 24.26 -0.54 10.07
N LEU A 7 23.15 -0.68 9.35
CA LEU A 7 22.86 0.12 8.15
C LEU A 7 22.52 1.57 8.52
N LEU A 8 21.76 1.78 9.59
CA LEU A 8 21.43 3.10 10.13
C LEU A 8 22.66 3.85 10.66
N GLN A 9 23.60 3.14 11.31
CA GLN A 9 24.84 3.75 11.79
C GLN A 9 25.81 4.16 10.68
N LYS A 10 25.81 3.48 9.52
CA LYS A 10 26.63 3.87 8.36
C LYS A 10 26.08 5.12 7.66
N ALA A 11 24.75 5.24 7.53
CA ALA A 11 24.13 6.44 6.95
C ALA A 11 24.38 7.71 7.80
N SER A 12 24.43 7.58 9.13
CA SER A 12 24.70 8.70 10.05
C SER A 12 26.15 9.23 10.00
N ARG A 13 27.11 8.45 9.48
CA ARG A 13 28.52 8.88 9.38
C ARG A 13 28.84 9.66 8.09
N VAL A 14 28.02 9.50 7.05
CA VAL A 14 28.21 10.22 5.79
C VAL A 14 27.72 11.67 5.90
N THR A 15 26.69 11.91 6.72
CA THR A 15 26.10 13.25 6.91
C THR A 15 26.94 14.20 7.75
N SER A 16 27.81 13.67 8.64
CA SER A 16 28.68 14.51 9.49
C SER A 16 29.85 15.18 8.76
N HIS A 17 30.12 14.80 7.50
CA HIS A 17 31.26 15.34 6.74
C HIS A 17 30.89 16.53 5.83
N TRP A 18 29.60 16.78 5.57
CA TRP A 18 29.15 17.78 4.60
C TRP A 18 28.71 19.13 5.21
N ASN A 19 28.75 19.30 6.53
CA ASN A 19 28.34 20.55 7.21
C ASN A 19 29.47 21.59 7.40
N ARG A 20 30.59 21.48 6.67
CA ARG A 20 31.78 22.33 6.92
C ARG A 20 32.01 23.49 5.96
N THR A 21 31.13 23.74 5.00
CA THR A 21 31.28 24.87 4.05
C THR A 21 30.01 25.71 4.06
N GLY A 22 29.95 26.65 5.00
CA GLY A 22 28.83 27.58 5.13
C GLY A 22 28.74 28.54 3.94
N LEU A 23 27.51 28.82 3.51
CA LEU A 23 27.16 30.03 2.80
C LEU A 23 25.71 30.42 3.14
N THR A 24 25.56 31.63 3.69
CA THR A 24 24.31 32.22 4.15
C THR A 24 23.54 32.83 2.96
N ILE A 25 22.25 32.55 2.83
CA ILE A 25 21.30 33.41 2.09
C ILE A 25 20.05 33.57 2.96
N LEU A 26 19.68 34.82 3.21
CA LEU A 26 18.51 35.24 3.98
C LEU A 26 17.25 35.24 3.10
N ALA A 27 16.16 34.64 3.57
CA ALA A 27 14.79 35.08 3.27
C ALA A 27 13.75 34.36 4.14
N GLY A 28 12.91 35.14 4.82
CA GLY A 28 11.51 34.82 5.08
C GLY A 28 11.19 34.04 6.36
N ASP A 29 10.61 34.74 7.33
CA ASP A 29 10.07 34.19 8.58
C ASP A 29 9.04 33.07 8.36
N ALA A 30 9.36 31.87 8.83
CA ALA A 30 8.41 30.80 9.11
C ALA A 30 8.84 30.09 10.40
N ASP A 31 7.89 29.92 11.32
CA ASP A 31 8.07 29.35 12.65
C ASP A 31 8.76 27.96 12.60
N PRO A 32 10.00 27.78 13.09
CA PRO A 32 10.84 26.61 12.76
C PRO A 32 10.54 25.33 13.53
N CYS A 33 9.58 25.32 14.47
CA CYS A 33 9.50 24.25 15.47
C CYS A 33 8.55 23.08 15.11
N LEU A 34 7.66 23.22 14.12
CA LEU A 34 6.66 22.17 13.78
C LEU A 34 6.90 21.43 12.45
N THR A 35 7.84 21.87 11.62
CA THR A 35 8.04 21.34 10.26
C THR A 35 9.15 20.29 10.13
N LYS A 36 10.11 20.25 11.07
CA LYS A 36 11.32 19.40 10.91
C LYS A 36 11.12 17.90 11.16
N ARG A 37 10.11 17.48 11.94
CA ARG A 37 9.88 16.05 12.28
C ARG A 37 9.21 15.24 11.17
N ARG A 38 8.48 15.88 10.25
CA ARG A 38 7.73 15.18 9.18
C ARG A 38 8.62 14.77 8.00
N HIS A 39 9.75 15.44 7.79
CA HIS A 39 10.63 15.18 6.64
C HIS A 39 11.40 13.86 6.75
N PHE A 40 11.90 13.48 7.93
CA PHE A 40 12.66 12.24 8.08
C PHE A 40 11.78 10.99 7.93
N TYR A 41 10.65 10.93 8.63
CA TYR A 41 9.73 9.78 8.53
C TYR A 41 9.05 9.70 7.15
N GLY A 42 8.72 10.85 6.55
CA GLY A 42 8.25 10.90 5.16
C GLY A 42 9.30 10.39 4.16
N TRP A 43 10.56 10.85 4.27
CA TRP A 43 11.66 10.36 3.44
C TRP A 43 11.92 8.86 3.66
N LEU A 44 11.91 8.41 4.91
CA LEU A 44 12.13 7.02 5.26
C LEU A 44 11.04 6.15 4.63
N ASN A 45 9.75 6.49 4.80
CA ASN A 45 8.63 5.80 4.15
C ASN A 45 8.78 5.80 2.63
N SER A 46 9.26 6.90 2.04
CA SER A 46 9.51 6.98 0.59
C SER A 46 10.59 6.02 0.11
N VAL A 47 11.69 5.87 0.88
CA VAL A 47 12.73 4.87 0.61
C VAL A 47 12.23 3.45 0.88
N PHE A 48 11.29 3.27 1.82
CA PHE A 48 10.69 1.97 2.11
C PHE A 48 9.82 1.43 0.96
N ASN A 49 9.18 2.33 0.22
CA ASN A 49 8.26 1.96 -0.84
C ASN A 49 8.87 2.05 -2.24
N LYS A 50 9.95 2.82 -2.45
CA LYS A 50 10.56 2.97 -3.78
C LYS A 50 10.96 1.62 -4.40
N VAL A 51 10.58 1.44 -5.66
CA VAL A 51 10.96 0.28 -6.48
C VAL A 51 12.45 0.31 -6.81
N ASP A 52 13.09 -0.85 -6.69
CA ASP A 52 14.44 -1.11 -7.14
C ASP A 52 14.39 -2.00 -8.38
N ASP A 53 14.48 -1.39 -9.56
CA ASP A 53 14.37 -2.10 -10.85
C ASP A 53 15.48 -3.12 -11.05
N ASP A 54 16.67 -2.87 -10.49
CA ASP A 54 17.78 -3.82 -10.58
C ASP A 54 17.52 -5.03 -9.69
N ARG A 55 16.92 -4.81 -8.52
CA ARG A 55 16.42 -5.91 -7.69
C ARG A 55 15.35 -6.71 -8.41
N VAL A 56 14.37 -6.06 -9.05
CA VAL A 56 13.33 -6.76 -9.83
C VAL A 56 13.94 -7.62 -10.93
N LYS A 57 14.96 -7.13 -11.65
CA LYS A 57 15.69 -7.92 -12.67
C LYS A 57 16.45 -9.11 -12.06
N GLU A 58 17.04 -8.93 -10.88
CA GLU A 58 17.85 -9.95 -10.21
C GLU A 58 16.99 -11.12 -9.70
N VAL A 59 15.87 -10.82 -9.01
CA VAL A 59 15.11 -11.83 -8.26
C VAL A 59 13.71 -12.09 -8.81
N GLY A 60 13.28 -11.32 -9.80
CA GLY A 60 11.94 -11.37 -10.36
C GLY A 60 10.91 -10.54 -9.57
N PRO A 61 9.75 -10.27 -10.20
CA PRO A 61 8.78 -9.32 -9.67
C PRO A 61 8.09 -9.82 -8.40
N ASP A 62 7.70 -11.10 -8.34
CA ASP A 62 7.06 -11.70 -7.14
C ASP A 62 7.96 -11.58 -5.90
N ARG A 63 9.27 -11.85 -6.03
CA ARG A 63 10.20 -11.75 -4.91
C ARG A 63 10.40 -10.29 -4.49
N ALA A 64 10.65 -9.39 -5.43
CA ALA A 64 10.84 -7.97 -5.12
C ALA A 64 9.59 -7.37 -4.46
N ALA A 65 8.40 -7.71 -4.95
CA ALA A 65 7.13 -7.29 -4.34
C ALA A 65 6.94 -7.86 -2.94
N ALA A 66 7.27 -9.13 -2.69
CA ALA A 66 7.20 -9.71 -1.35
C ALA A 66 8.17 -9.03 -0.38
N GLU A 67 9.39 -8.70 -0.81
CA GLU A 67 10.34 -7.93 -0.01
C GLU A 67 9.77 -6.56 0.39
N TRP A 68 9.16 -5.84 -0.56
CA TRP A 68 8.49 -4.57 -0.31
C TRP A 68 7.28 -4.72 0.63
N LEU A 69 6.40 -5.69 0.39
CA LEU A 69 5.22 -5.90 1.21
C LEU A 69 5.61 -6.22 2.66
N LEU A 70 6.52 -7.18 2.86
CA LEU A 70 6.93 -7.62 4.19
C LEU A 70 7.71 -6.52 4.95
N ARG A 71 8.58 -5.75 4.28
CA ARG A 71 9.28 -4.62 4.94
C ARG A 71 8.33 -3.49 5.34
N CYS A 72 7.18 -3.38 4.67
CA CYS A 72 6.11 -2.44 4.98
C CYS A 72 5.08 -2.99 5.97
N GLY A 73 5.30 -4.19 6.53
CA GLY A 73 4.40 -4.81 7.51
C GLY A 73 3.15 -5.46 6.91
N ALA A 74 3.09 -5.61 5.59
CA ALA A 74 2.08 -6.45 4.95
C ALA A 74 2.49 -7.92 5.00
N SER A 75 1.61 -8.79 4.52
CA SER A 75 1.83 -10.22 4.43
C SER A 75 1.40 -10.76 3.07
N VAL A 76 1.98 -11.88 2.67
CA VAL A 76 1.70 -12.52 1.39
C VAL A 76 1.39 -13.99 1.55
N ARG A 77 0.50 -14.51 0.71
CA ARG A 77 0.32 -15.95 0.53
C ARG A 77 0.81 -16.34 -0.86
N TRP A 78 1.65 -17.36 -0.90
CA TRP A 78 2.13 -17.94 -2.16
C TRP A 78 1.09 -18.87 -2.77
N LYS A 79 0.98 -18.87 -4.09
CA LYS A 79 0.10 -19.75 -4.87
C LYS A 79 0.37 -21.21 -4.54
N GLY A 80 -0.67 -21.92 -4.11
CA GLY A 80 -0.58 -23.34 -3.75
C GLY A 80 -0.03 -23.62 -2.34
N PHE A 81 0.18 -22.58 -1.53
CA PHE A 81 0.63 -22.70 -0.14
C PHE A 81 -0.46 -22.22 0.83
N ASN A 82 -0.63 -22.96 1.93
CA ASN A 82 -1.58 -22.60 2.99
C ASN A 82 -1.00 -21.66 4.05
N HIS A 83 0.32 -21.46 4.05
CA HIS A 83 1.00 -20.57 4.99
C HIS A 83 0.96 -19.11 4.50
N ILE A 84 0.77 -18.18 5.44
CA ILE A 84 0.90 -16.74 5.20
C ILE A 84 2.31 -16.32 5.62
N GLU A 85 3.07 -15.78 4.68
CA GLU A 85 4.38 -15.21 4.94
C GLU A 85 4.22 -13.82 5.56
N LYS A 86 4.85 -13.61 6.72
CA LYS A 86 4.82 -12.34 7.49
C LYS A 86 6.20 -11.88 7.91
N ASP A 87 7.17 -12.79 7.98
CA ASP A 87 8.54 -12.43 8.35
C ASP A 87 9.34 -12.20 7.06
N TYR A 88 10.04 -11.08 7.00
CA TYR A 88 10.95 -10.80 5.90
C TYR A 88 12.12 -11.80 5.88
N ASN A 89 12.57 -12.25 7.05
CA ASN A 89 13.76 -13.08 7.19
C ASN A 89 13.52 -14.56 6.87
N SER A 90 12.26 -14.99 6.75
CA SER A 90 11.87 -16.34 6.33
C SER A 90 11.82 -16.49 4.80
N LEU A 91 11.92 -15.40 4.04
CA LEU A 91 12.03 -15.46 2.58
C LEU A 91 13.25 -16.31 2.18
N PRO A 92 13.09 -17.36 1.34
CA PRO A 92 14.21 -18.20 0.94
C PRO A 92 15.43 -17.43 0.36
N GLY A 93 16.63 -18.02 0.40
CA GLY A 93 17.81 -17.41 -0.22
C GLY A 93 17.85 -17.52 -1.76
N GLY A 94 17.08 -18.45 -2.34
CA GLY A 94 17.07 -18.75 -3.77
C GLY A 94 15.88 -19.63 -4.16
N GLY A 95 15.79 -20.00 -5.43
CA GLY A 95 14.67 -20.81 -5.94
C GLY A 95 13.34 -20.05 -5.98
N PHE A 96 13.39 -18.71 -6.08
CA PHE A 96 12.21 -17.85 -6.00
C PHE A 96 11.29 -17.91 -7.20
N GLU A 97 11.77 -18.43 -8.33
CA GLU A 97 11.02 -18.57 -9.57
C GLU A 97 9.70 -19.34 -9.38
N ARG A 98 9.65 -20.29 -8.43
CA ARG A 98 8.46 -21.10 -8.12
C ARG A 98 7.43 -20.39 -7.26
N TYR A 99 7.81 -19.33 -6.56
CA TYR A 99 6.95 -18.62 -5.63
C TYR A 99 6.22 -17.51 -6.39
N LYS A 100 4.89 -17.58 -6.40
CA LYS A 100 4.00 -16.61 -7.04
C LYS A 100 3.05 -16.04 -6.00
N ILE A 101 2.95 -14.72 -5.89
CA ILE A 101 2.04 -14.10 -4.93
C ILE A 101 0.60 -14.35 -5.40
N GLU A 102 -0.24 -14.91 -4.53
CA GLU A 102 -1.67 -15.14 -4.78
C GLU A 102 -2.55 -14.25 -3.91
N GLU A 103 -2.17 -14.02 -2.65
CA GLU A 103 -2.89 -13.12 -1.76
C GLU A 103 -1.95 -12.09 -1.14
N ILE A 104 -2.42 -10.85 -1.05
CA ILE A 104 -1.76 -9.74 -0.35
C ILE A 104 -2.70 -9.27 0.75
N ASP A 105 -2.21 -9.23 1.98
CA ASP A 105 -2.90 -8.61 3.12
C ASP A 105 -2.00 -7.52 3.70
N ALA A 106 -2.37 -6.26 3.43
CA ALA A 106 -1.67 -5.07 3.87
C ALA A 106 -2.35 -4.40 5.07
N SER A 107 -3.03 -5.18 5.91
CA SER A 107 -3.65 -4.68 7.14
C SER A 107 -2.64 -4.00 8.07
N GLY A 108 -2.87 -2.72 8.38
CA GLY A 108 -1.98 -1.90 9.22
C GLY A 108 -0.62 -1.58 8.58
N SER A 109 -0.47 -1.81 7.27
CA SER A 109 0.80 -1.62 6.56
C SER A 109 1.08 -0.16 6.25
N CYS A 110 2.38 0.19 6.15
CA CYS A 110 2.84 1.51 5.72
C CYS A 110 3.08 1.63 4.20
N ILE A 111 2.40 0.81 3.39
CA ILE A 111 2.48 0.90 1.93
C ILE A 111 1.92 2.24 1.41
N MET A 112 2.52 2.74 0.34
CA MET A 112 2.17 4.01 -0.32
C MET A 112 2.18 3.84 -1.84
N TYR A 113 1.54 4.77 -2.57
CA TYR A 113 1.40 4.68 -4.03
C TYR A 113 2.72 4.46 -4.78
N ILE A 114 3.83 5.07 -4.33
CA ILE A 114 5.14 4.93 -4.98
C ILE A 114 5.70 3.50 -4.96
N GLY A 115 5.15 2.61 -4.11
CA GLY A 115 5.54 1.21 -4.05
C GLY A 115 4.64 0.29 -4.87
N PHE A 116 3.45 0.74 -5.26
CA PHE A 116 2.54 -0.06 -6.08
C PHE A 116 3.07 -0.45 -7.46
N PRO A 117 4.07 0.23 -8.09
CA PRO A 117 4.65 -0.32 -9.32
C PRO A 117 5.37 -1.67 -9.12
N HIS A 118 5.67 -2.10 -7.88
CA HIS A 118 6.08 -3.48 -7.61
C HIS A 118 5.02 -4.52 -8.00
N LEU A 119 3.76 -4.13 -8.15
CA LEU A 119 2.69 -5.01 -8.65
C LEU A 119 2.87 -5.36 -10.13
N ASN A 120 3.70 -4.63 -10.87
CA ASN A 120 3.97 -4.92 -12.26
C ASN A 120 4.65 -6.29 -12.41
N GLY A 121 4.09 -7.14 -13.28
CA GLY A 121 4.58 -8.51 -13.49
C GLY A 121 4.04 -9.57 -12.52
N LEU A 122 3.16 -9.20 -11.58
CA LEU A 122 2.51 -10.15 -10.66
C LEU A 122 1.29 -10.79 -11.34
N ASN A 123 1.52 -11.89 -12.04
CA ASN A 123 0.50 -12.53 -12.89
C ASN A 123 -0.42 -13.52 -12.16
N HIS A 124 -0.47 -13.50 -10.82
CA HIS A 124 -1.17 -14.52 -10.02
C HIS A 124 -1.94 -13.96 -8.82
N VAL A 125 -1.95 -12.65 -8.59
CA VAL A 125 -2.61 -12.05 -7.42
C VAL A 125 -4.12 -12.14 -7.60
N ARG A 126 -4.79 -12.92 -6.74
CA ARG A 126 -6.25 -13.10 -6.77
C ARG A 126 -6.95 -12.31 -5.68
N LYS A 127 -6.27 -12.00 -4.59
CA LYS A 127 -6.87 -11.34 -3.42
C LYS A 127 -5.96 -10.24 -2.90
N MET A 128 -6.53 -9.07 -2.65
CA MET A 128 -5.83 -7.96 -1.99
C MET A 128 -6.71 -7.35 -0.90
N ILE A 129 -6.15 -7.23 0.30
CA ILE A 129 -6.76 -6.54 1.44
C ILE A 129 -5.95 -5.29 1.75
N LEU A 130 -6.60 -4.14 1.63
CA LEU A 130 -6.10 -2.82 2.01
C LEU A 130 -6.92 -2.36 3.22
N HIS A 131 -6.34 -2.51 4.40
CA HIS A 131 -7.04 -2.29 5.65
C HIS A 131 -6.19 -1.44 6.59
N GLU A 132 -6.73 -0.35 7.11
CA GLU A 132 -5.98 0.57 7.99
C GLU A 132 -4.64 1.04 7.37
N CYS A 133 -4.59 1.17 6.03
CA CYS A 133 -3.44 1.69 5.31
C CYS A 133 -3.47 3.22 5.35
N ILE A 134 -2.98 3.82 6.45
CA ILE A 134 -3.11 5.26 6.72
C ILE A 134 -2.37 6.19 5.74
N TYR A 135 -1.42 5.65 4.97
CA TYR A 135 -0.66 6.39 3.95
C TYR A 135 -1.13 6.08 2.52
N LEU A 136 -2.23 5.36 2.37
CA LEU A 136 -2.80 5.02 1.06
C LEU A 136 -3.68 6.17 0.56
N GLU A 137 -3.35 6.67 -0.63
CA GLU A 137 -4.04 7.76 -1.32
C GLU A 137 -4.58 7.27 -2.68
N ASP A 138 -5.51 8.04 -3.27
CA ASP A 138 -6.21 7.71 -4.52
C ASP A 138 -5.29 7.29 -5.68
N ASN A 139 -4.10 7.88 -5.78
CA ASN A 139 -3.13 7.57 -6.84
C ASN A 139 -2.66 6.11 -6.79
N ALA A 140 -2.67 5.47 -5.61
CA ALA A 140 -2.29 4.07 -5.49
C ALA A 140 -3.25 3.13 -6.24
N LEU A 141 -4.53 3.51 -6.34
CA LEU A 141 -5.56 2.66 -6.95
C LEU A 141 -5.41 2.55 -8.47
N GLU A 142 -4.73 3.49 -9.13
CA GLU A 142 -4.42 3.42 -10.57
C GLU A 142 -3.48 2.27 -10.90
N TYR A 143 -2.53 2.00 -10.00
CA TYR A 143 -1.53 0.95 -10.18
C TYR A 143 -2.10 -0.46 -10.00
N LEU A 144 -3.34 -0.60 -9.52
CA LEU A 144 -4.03 -1.89 -9.53
C LEU A 144 -4.28 -2.40 -10.97
N SER A 145 -4.17 -1.53 -11.97
CA SER A 145 -4.13 -1.91 -13.38
C SER A 145 -3.05 -2.96 -13.71
N HIS A 146 -1.96 -3.03 -12.94
CA HIS A 146 -0.90 -4.04 -13.11
C HIS A 146 -1.36 -5.48 -12.81
N ILE A 147 -2.41 -5.65 -12.00
CA ILE A 147 -2.96 -6.96 -11.61
C ILE A 147 -4.42 -7.13 -12.04
N LYS A 148 -4.92 -6.26 -12.92
CA LYS A 148 -6.33 -6.21 -13.33
C LYS A 148 -6.84 -7.53 -13.91
N ASP A 149 -5.97 -8.30 -14.56
CA ASP A 149 -6.35 -9.53 -15.25
C ASP A 149 -6.55 -10.70 -14.26
N THR A 150 -5.97 -10.60 -13.06
CA THR A 150 -5.88 -11.72 -12.11
C THR A 150 -6.65 -11.47 -10.82
N LEU A 151 -6.77 -10.21 -10.38
CA LEU A 151 -7.42 -9.83 -9.13
C LEU A 151 -8.91 -10.16 -9.15
N LYS A 152 -9.38 -10.93 -8.17
CA LYS A 152 -10.77 -11.38 -8.02
C LYS A 152 -11.46 -10.79 -6.79
N PHE A 153 -10.72 -10.57 -5.71
CA PHE A 153 -11.23 -9.98 -4.48
C PHE A 153 -10.38 -8.76 -4.10
N LEU A 154 -11.05 -7.64 -3.85
CA LEU A 154 -10.44 -6.43 -3.30
C LEU A 154 -11.24 -5.95 -2.09
N GLN A 155 -10.54 -5.69 -0.99
CA GLN A 155 -11.08 -4.96 0.14
C GLN A 155 -10.31 -3.66 0.33
N ILE A 156 -11.04 -2.54 0.46
CA ILE A 156 -10.49 -1.24 0.87
C ILE A 156 -11.27 -0.77 2.07
N SER A 157 -10.60 -0.64 3.22
CA SER A 157 -11.29 -0.38 4.47
C SER A 157 -10.46 0.40 5.47
N ARG A 158 -11.08 1.36 6.16
CA ARG A 158 -10.38 2.25 7.11
C ARG A 158 -9.13 2.92 6.52
N CYS A 159 -9.19 3.27 5.24
CA CYS A 159 -8.16 4.05 4.56
C CYS A 159 -8.65 5.51 4.48
N PRO A 160 -8.19 6.42 5.37
CA PRO A 160 -8.82 7.72 5.58
C PRO A 160 -8.67 8.68 4.40
N SER A 161 -7.67 8.48 3.54
CA SER A 161 -7.38 9.36 2.41
C SER A 161 -7.90 8.83 1.07
N ILE A 162 -8.65 7.72 1.07
CA ILE A 162 -9.32 7.22 -0.14
C ILE A 162 -10.65 7.93 -0.33
N THR A 163 -10.79 8.59 -1.47
CA THR A 163 -11.98 9.37 -1.83
C THR A 163 -12.83 8.66 -2.89
N GLN A 164 -13.98 9.25 -3.22
CA GLN A 164 -14.81 8.80 -4.34
C GLN A 164 -14.07 8.86 -5.70
N GLU A 165 -13.17 9.84 -5.90
CA GLU A 165 -12.34 9.93 -7.11
C GLU A 165 -11.39 8.74 -7.21
N GLY A 166 -10.72 8.39 -6.11
CA GLY A 166 -9.89 7.19 -6.01
C GLY A 166 -10.66 5.92 -6.37
N LEU A 167 -11.84 5.74 -5.79
CA LEU A 167 -12.67 4.57 -6.05
C LEU A 167 -13.13 4.49 -7.52
N SER A 168 -13.38 5.64 -8.18
CA SER A 168 -13.76 5.67 -9.60
C SER A 168 -12.71 5.06 -10.53
N LYS A 169 -11.45 5.00 -10.10
CA LYS A 169 -10.36 4.39 -10.88
C LYS A 169 -10.54 2.87 -10.98
N LEU A 170 -11.15 2.22 -9.99
CA LEU A 170 -11.32 0.77 -9.91
C LEU A 170 -12.14 0.16 -11.07
N VAL A 171 -12.80 0.98 -11.89
CA VAL A 171 -13.51 0.54 -13.09
C VAL A 171 -12.62 -0.22 -14.09
N MET A 172 -11.29 -0.08 -14.02
CA MET A 172 -10.38 -0.85 -14.87
C MET A 172 -10.27 -2.34 -14.48
N LEU A 173 -10.81 -2.74 -13.33
CA LEU A 173 -10.72 -4.10 -12.79
C LEU A 173 -11.87 -4.98 -13.29
N GLU A 174 -12.01 -5.11 -14.60
CA GLU A 174 -13.12 -5.80 -15.29
C GLU A 174 -13.33 -7.27 -14.87
N ASN A 175 -12.27 -7.87 -14.30
CA ASN A 175 -12.22 -9.26 -13.85
C ASN A 175 -12.49 -9.46 -12.36
N LEU A 176 -12.70 -8.36 -11.62
CA LEU A 176 -13.00 -8.36 -10.19
C LEU A 176 -14.37 -8.99 -9.94
N GLN A 177 -14.43 -9.87 -8.94
CA GLN A 177 -15.65 -10.59 -8.58
C GLN A 177 -16.29 -10.03 -7.32
N GLN A 178 -15.48 -9.49 -6.40
CA GLN A 178 -15.96 -8.93 -5.15
C GLN A 178 -15.14 -7.71 -4.77
N LEU A 179 -15.85 -6.62 -4.48
CA LEU A 179 -15.30 -5.39 -3.94
C LEU A 179 -16.00 -5.08 -2.61
N VAL A 180 -15.22 -5.03 -1.54
CA VAL A 180 -15.70 -4.69 -0.20
C VAL A 180 -15.10 -3.36 0.24
N LEU A 181 -15.97 -2.39 0.47
CA LEU A 181 -15.65 -1.05 0.95
C LEU A 181 -16.21 -0.86 2.36
N PHE A 182 -15.44 -0.29 3.27
CA PHE A 182 -15.90 -0.11 4.65
C PHE A 182 -15.16 1.03 5.35
N GLN A 183 -15.89 1.92 6.01
CA GLN A 183 -15.30 3.04 6.78
C GLN A 183 -14.30 3.87 5.96
N LEU A 184 -14.74 4.45 4.85
CA LEU A 184 -13.98 5.41 4.04
C LEU A 184 -14.61 6.80 4.22
N PRO A 185 -14.10 7.65 5.13
CA PRO A 185 -14.76 8.88 5.54
C PRO A 185 -14.88 9.93 4.43
N GLU A 186 -13.95 9.93 3.47
CA GLU A 186 -13.93 10.88 2.35
C GLU A 186 -14.85 10.47 1.17
N VAL A 187 -15.61 9.38 1.33
CA VAL A 187 -16.63 8.97 0.35
C VAL A 187 -18.00 9.45 0.83
N SER A 188 -18.40 10.62 0.36
CA SER A 188 -19.65 11.27 0.76
C SER A 188 -20.89 10.63 0.13
N ASP A 189 -20.85 10.30 -1.18
CA ASP A 189 -21.94 9.63 -1.90
C ASP A 189 -21.66 8.14 -2.10
N LYS A 190 -21.94 7.35 -1.07
CA LYS A 190 -21.72 5.89 -1.08
C LYS A 190 -22.61 5.21 -2.10
N GLU A 191 -23.89 5.55 -2.14
CA GLU A 191 -24.87 4.94 -3.05
C GLU A 191 -24.58 5.27 -4.52
N GLY A 192 -24.16 6.49 -4.83
CA GLY A 192 -23.70 6.87 -6.16
C GLY A 192 -22.40 6.17 -6.54
N THR A 193 -21.47 6.04 -5.60
CA THR A 193 -20.23 5.27 -5.80
C THR A 193 -20.52 3.79 -6.11
N ILE A 194 -21.41 3.15 -5.34
CA ILE A 194 -21.85 1.77 -5.60
C ILE A 194 -22.48 1.68 -6.99
N ARG A 195 -23.40 2.58 -7.34
CA ARG A 195 -24.07 2.57 -8.65
C ARG A 195 -23.07 2.70 -9.81
N MET A 196 -22.14 3.64 -9.71
CA MET A 196 -21.10 3.85 -10.72
C MET A 196 -20.22 2.61 -10.89
N LEU A 197 -19.72 2.05 -9.79
CA LEU A 197 -18.88 0.85 -9.82
C LEU A 197 -19.65 -0.38 -10.32
N GLN A 198 -20.89 -0.58 -9.89
CA GLN A 198 -21.72 -1.71 -10.30
C GLN A 198 -22.08 -1.64 -11.79
N ASN A 199 -22.31 -0.44 -12.32
CA ASN A 199 -22.56 -0.23 -13.75
C ASN A 199 -21.32 -0.54 -14.60
N ALA A 200 -20.14 -0.10 -14.16
CA ALA A 200 -18.89 -0.36 -14.85
C ALA A 200 -18.41 -1.82 -14.72
N LEU A 201 -18.69 -2.45 -13.58
CA LEU A 201 -18.27 -3.81 -13.23
C LEU A 201 -19.51 -4.70 -12.98
N PRO A 202 -20.33 -5.01 -13.99
CA PRO A 202 -21.62 -5.67 -13.81
C PRO A 202 -21.53 -7.09 -13.25
N LYS A 203 -20.35 -7.73 -13.31
CA LYS A 203 -20.09 -9.06 -12.75
C LYS A 203 -19.47 -9.01 -11.35
N CYS A 204 -19.06 -7.84 -10.88
CA CYS A 204 -18.48 -7.66 -9.56
C CYS A 204 -19.59 -7.41 -8.54
N GLN A 205 -19.54 -8.11 -7.41
CA GLN A 205 -20.37 -7.80 -6.27
C GLN A 205 -19.75 -6.64 -5.48
N VAL A 206 -20.33 -5.45 -5.60
CA VAL A 206 -19.88 -4.26 -4.88
C VAL A 206 -20.66 -4.12 -3.57
N GLN A 207 -19.97 -4.07 -2.44
CA GLN A 207 -20.55 -3.87 -1.12
C GLN A 207 -19.87 -2.70 -0.43
N PHE A 208 -20.65 -1.71 0.01
CA PHE A 208 -20.19 -0.69 0.95
C PHE A 208 -20.85 -0.97 2.31
N LEU A 209 -20.08 -1.46 3.26
CA LEU A 209 -20.56 -1.84 4.57
C LEU A 209 -20.66 -0.62 5.50
N GLU A 210 -21.66 -0.63 6.38
CA GLU A 210 -21.80 0.36 7.45
C GLU A 210 -21.42 -0.23 8.80
N ASN A 211 -21.00 0.63 9.73
CA ASN A 211 -20.82 0.22 11.13
C ASN A 211 -22.19 -0.10 11.74
N LYS A 212 -22.36 -1.34 12.23
CA LYS A 212 -23.56 -1.74 12.98
C LYS A 212 -23.74 -0.97 14.30
N ASN A 213 -22.74 -0.20 14.74
CA ASN A 213 -22.73 0.49 16.03
C ASN A 213 -23.36 1.91 16.01
N GLU A 214 -23.73 2.46 14.85
CA GLU A 214 -24.34 3.80 14.74
C GLU A 214 -25.88 3.78 14.65
N LYS A 215 -26.50 2.63 14.34
CA LYS A 215 -27.97 2.51 14.31
C LYS A 215 -28.60 2.44 15.71
N SER A 216 -27.84 2.07 16.74
CA SER A 216 -28.34 1.92 18.12
C SER A 216 -28.43 3.23 18.91
N GLN A 217 -28.01 4.37 18.33
CA GLN A 217 -27.92 5.65 19.03
C GLN A 217 -28.87 6.72 18.46
N LYS A 218 -29.57 6.43 17.35
CA LYS A 218 -30.62 7.31 16.79
C LYS A 218 -32.05 6.94 17.20
N ASP A 219 -32.24 5.82 17.90
CA ASP A 219 -33.55 5.39 18.40
C ASP A 219 -33.75 5.70 19.91
N ASN A 220 -32.82 6.44 20.54
CA ASN A 220 -32.85 6.81 21.97
C ASN A 220 -32.75 8.34 22.21
N THR A 221 -33.14 9.17 21.25
CA THR A 221 -33.30 10.64 21.44
C THR A 221 -34.50 11.11 20.65
#